data_AF-D9UV63-F1
#
_entry.id   AF-D9UV63-F1
#
_cell.length_a   1.000
_cell.length_b   1.000
_cell.length_c   1.000
_cell.angle_alpha   90.00
_cell.angle_beta   90.00
_cell.angle_gamma   90.00
#
_symmetry.space_group_name_H-M   'P 1'
#
loop_
_entity.id
_entity.type
_entity.pdbx_description
1 polymer ?
#
loop_
_entity_poly.entity_id
_entity_poly.type
_entity_poly.pdbx_seq_one_letter_code
_entity_poly.pdbx_strand_id
1 'polypeptide(L)'
;MTKRVDGAAAPSVGQDRGRERWCEWCGSPFRPAGTGRMPRYCRRSCRQRAYEHRQEAARLLAATQEAERAALAYAAGLAVPSRDETPQPGPALPPPRSAAPLSAGEELPLF
;
A
#
# COMPACT_ATOMS: atom_id res chain seq x y z
N MET A 1 -0.29 59.32 8.84
CA MET A 1 0.78 58.93 7.89
C MET A 1 1.12 57.45 8.07
N THR A 2 0.41 56.52 7.40
CA THR A 2 0.75 55.09 7.43
C THR A 2 1.43 54.72 6.12
N LYS A 3 2.68 54.24 6.23
CA LYS A 3 3.56 53.94 5.09
C LYS A 3 2.95 52.85 4.20
N ARG A 4 2.95 53.10 2.88
CA ARG A 4 2.80 52.08 1.84
C ARG A 4 3.87 51.01 2.06
N VAL A 5 3.46 49.75 2.13
CA VAL A 5 4.35 48.63 1.87
C VAL A 5 4.37 48.45 0.36
N ASP A 6 5.51 48.71 -0.25
CA ASP A 6 5.71 48.58 -1.68
C ASP A 6 5.47 47.12 -2.11
N GLY A 7 4.71 46.98 -3.19
CA GLY A 7 4.42 45.69 -3.81
C GLY A 7 5.71 45.03 -4.28
N ALA A 8 5.96 43.83 -3.75
CA ALA A 8 6.99 42.95 -4.28
C ALA A 8 6.64 42.60 -5.73
N ALA A 9 7.40 43.14 -6.66
CA ALA A 9 7.33 42.80 -8.08
C ALA A 9 7.46 41.28 -8.24
N ALA A 10 6.50 40.67 -8.93
CA ALA A 10 6.57 39.27 -9.33
C ALA A 10 7.89 39.01 -10.08
N PRO A 11 8.63 37.93 -9.77
CA PRO A 11 9.89 37.66 -10.44
C PRO A 11 9.64 37.48 -11.95
N SER A 12 10.24 38.37 -12.74
CA SER A 12 10.21 38.29 -14.19
C SER A 12 10.72 36.91 -14.66
N VAL A 13 9.94 36.22 -15.50
CA VAL A 13 10.10 34.81 -15.94
C VAL A 13 11.41 34.54 -16.73
N GLY A 14 12.38 35.46 -16.73
CA GLY A 14 13.61 35.38 -17.51
C GLY A 14 14.93 35.53 -16.75
N GLN A 15 14.95 36.00 -15.51
CA GLN A 15 16.21 36.47 -14.87
C GLN A 15 16.94 35.43 -13.99
N ASP A 16 16.31 34.30 -13.66
CA ASP A 16 16.92 33.29 -12.77
C ASP A 16 17.69 32.18 -13.50
N ARG A 17 17.86 32.28 -14.83
CA ARG A 17 18.46 31.21 -15.65
C ARG A 17 19.95 30.94 -15.36
N GLY A 18 20.62 31.84 -14.64
CA GLY A 18 22.01 31.68 -14.19
C GLY A 18 22.20 31.82 -12.68
N ARG A 19 21.12 32.04 -11.92
CA ARG A 19 21.21 32.15 -10.46
C ARG A 19 21.35 30.77 -9.85
N GLU A 20 22.15 30.71 -8.79
CA GLU A 20 22.26 29.54 -7.95
C GLU A 20 20.91 29.23 -7.29
N ARG A 21 20.49 27.97 -7.36
CA ARG A 21 19.26 27.47 -6.73
C ARG A 21 19.58 26.36 -5.76
N TRP A 22 18.67 26.15 -4.82
CA TRP A 22 18.79 25.09 -3.83
C TRP A 22 17.98 23.88 -4.27
N CYS A 23 18.60 22.70 -4.24
CA CYS A 23 17.91 21.44 -4.57
C CYS A 23 16.85 21.14 -3.51
N GLU A 24 15.59 20.95 -3.92
CA GLU A 24 14.48 20.66 -2.99
C GLU A 24 14.63 19.30 -2.25
N TRP A 25 15.47 18.39 -2.74
CA TRP A 25 15.71 17.08 -2.10
C TRP A 25 16.93 17.08 -1.16
N CYS A 26 18.08 17.56 -1.63
CA CYS A 26 19.34 17.44 -0.87
C CYS A 26 19.85 18.77 -0.32
N GLY A 27 19.20 19.90 -0.63
CA GLY A 27 19.62 21.22 -0.18
C GLY A 27 20.96 21.68 -0.74
N SER A 28 21.52 21.03 -1.77
CA SER A 28 22.77 21.50 -2.37
C SER A 28 22.51 22.66 -3.35
N PRO A 29 23.38 23.69 -3.37
CA PRO A 29 23.32 24.72 -4.39
C PRO A 29 23.65 24.13 -5.76
N PHE A 30 22.95 24.56 -6.80
CA PHE A 30 23.22 24.17 -8.17
C PHE A 30 22.80 25.25 -9.16
N ARG A 31 23.49 25.30 -10.30
CA ARG A 31 23.15 26.21 -11.40
C ARG A 31 22.35 25.44 -12.46
N PRO A 32 21.11 25.87 -12.77
CA PRO A 32 20.30 25.19 -13.78
C PRO A 32 20.94 25.35 -15.17
N ALA A 33 21.18 24.23 -15.86
CA ALA A 33 21.64 24.25 -17.25
C ALA A 33 20.44 24.07 -18.19
N GLY A 34 20.25 25.02 -19.12
CA GLY A 34 19.28 24.89 -20.22
C GLY A 34 18.29 26.04 -20.35
N THR A 35 17.66 26.10 -21.52
CA THR A 35 16.56 27.02 -21.85
C THR A 35 15.23 26.30 -21.65
N GLY A 36 14.44 26.72 -20.65
CA GLY A 36 13.14 26.10 -20.38
C GLY A 36 12.68 26.24 -18.93
N ARG A 37 11.78 25.34 -18.50
CA ARG A 37 11.28 25.32 -17.12
C ARG A 37 12.43 25.07 -16.15
N MET A 38 12.60 25.98 -15.21
CA MET A 38 13.66 25.88 -14.21
C MET A 38 13.57 24.56 -13.42
N PRO A 39 14.66 23.79 -13.34
CA PRO A 39 14.69 22.56 -12.56
C PRO A 39 14.58 22.87 -11.05
N ARG A 40 13.98 21.92 -10.34
CA ARG A 40 13.83 21.91 -8.87
C ARG A 40 14.91 21.07 -8.16
N TYR A 41 15.60 20.22 -8.92
CA TYR A 41 16.55 19.25 -8.40
C TYR A 41 17.87 19.37 -9.14
N CYS A 42 18.98 19.22 -8.42
CA CYS A 42 20.33 19.32 -8.98
C CYS A 42 20.70 18.18 -9.96
N ARG A 43 20.04 17.01 -9.85
CA ARG A 43 20.33 15.82 -10.69
C ARG A 43 19.14 14.87 -10.77
N ARG A 44 19.17 13.96 -11.75
CA ARG A 44 18.13 12.93 -11.98
C ARG A 44 17.91 12.05 -10.75
N SER A 45 18.97 11.65 -10.03
CA SER A 45 18.83 10.81 -8.83
C SER A 45 18.11 11.52 -7.67
N CYS A 46 18.30 12.84 -7.50
CA CYS A 46 17.54 13.61 -6.52
C CYS A 46 16.05 13.71 -6.89
N ARG A 47 15.75 13.86 -8.19
CA ARG A 47 14.37 13.82 -8.69
C ARG A 47 13.72 12.45 -8.42
N GLN A 48 14.46 11.36 -8.66
CA GLN A 48 13.98 10.00 -8.47
C GLN A 48 13.66 9.73 -7.00
N ARG A 49 14.57 10.05 -6.08
CA ARG A 49 14.34 9.89 -4.64
C ARG A 49 13.17 10.73 -4.13
N ALA A 50 13.02 11.96 -4.61
CA ALA A 50 11.86 12.78 -4.26
C ALA A 50 10.54 12.19 -4.77
N TYR A 51 10.55 11.52 -5.93
CA TYR A 51 9.38 10.80 -6.43
C TYR A 51 9.06 9.58 -5.56
N GLU A 52 10.06 8.75 -5.27
CA GLU A 52 9.93 7.56 -4.42
C GLU A 52 9.43 7.92 -3.02
N HIS A 53 9.99 8.96 -2.40
CA HIS A 53 9.55 9.45 -1.11
C HIS A 53 8.06 9.86 -1.11
N ARG A 54 7.61 10.55 -2.17
CA ARG A 54 6.18 10.89 -2.30
C ARG A 54 5.30 9.67 -2.53
N GLN A 55 5.77 8.69 -3.31
CA GLN A 55 5.04 7.44 -3.53
C GLN A 55 4.94 6.63 -2.24
N GLU A 56 6.02 6.55 -1.47
CA GLU A 56 6.04 5.86 -0.18
C GLU A 56 5.08 6.53 0.81
N ALA A 57 5.13 7.85 0.94
CA ALA A 57 4.18 8.59 1.76
C ALA A 57 2.72 8.34 1.32
N ALA A 58 2.44 8.30 0.01
CA ALA A 58 1.10 8.01 -0.49
C ALA A 58 0.65 6.58 -0.17
N ARG A 59 1.54 5.58 -0.25
CA ARG A 59 1.25 4.18 0.12
C ARG A 59 0.94 4.04 1.59
N LEU A 60 1.74 4.69 2.45
CA LEU A 60 1.51 4.68 3.89
C LEU A 60 0.16 5.30 4.24
N LEU A 61 -0.19 6.44 3.63
CA LEU A 61 -1.50 7.08 3.82
C LEU A 61 -2.66 6.20 3.32
N ALA A 62 -2.49 5.50 2.19
CA ALA A 62 -3.51 4.58 1.71
C ALA A 62 -3.70 3.41 2.70
N ALA A 63 -2.59 2.82 3.18
CA ALA A 63 -2.63 1.75 4.18
C ALA A 63 -3.28 2.20 5.50
N THR A 64 -3.02 3.43 5.96
CA THR A 64 -3.69 3.95 7.16
C THR A 64 -5.18 4.13 6.93
N GLN A 65 -5.58 4.68 5.77
CA GLN A 65 -7.00 4.83 5.43
C GLN A 65 -7.72 3.48 5.34
N GLU A 66 -7.07 2.46 4.78
CA GLU A 66 -7.60 1.10 4.74
C GLU A 66 -7.74 0.50 6.14
N ALA A 67 -6.73 0.67 7.00
CA ALA A 67 -6.79 0.22 8.39
C ALA A 67 -7.88 0.93 9.19
N GLU A 68 -8.02 2.26 9.01
CA GLU A 68 -9.09 3.06 9.64
C GLU A 68 -10.48 2.60 9.18
N ARG A 69 -10.66 2.37 7.86
CA ARG A 69 -11.92 1.84 7.31
C ARG A 69 -12.24 0.47 7.88
N ALA A 70 -11.26 -0.44 7.97
CA ALA A 70 -11.42 -1.76 8.55
C ALA A 70 -11.79 -1.66 10.04
N ALA A 71 -11.15 -0.76 10.80
CA ALA A 71 -11.45 -0.54 12.21
C ALA A 71 -12.88 -0.01 12.43
N LEU A 72 -13.33 0.93 11.60
CA LEU A 72 -14.71 1.42 11.64
C LEU A 72 -15.72 0.33 11.28
N ALA A 73 -15.44 -0.49 10.26
CA ALA A 73 -16.29 -1.61 9.89
C ALA A 73 -16.38 -2.65 11.01
N TYR A 74 -15.25 -2.95 11.68
CA TYR A 74 -15.21 -3.83 12.84
C TYR A 74 -16.05 -3.29 13.99
N ALA A 75 -15.85 -2.02 14.36
CA ALA A 75 -16.60 -1.37 15.43
C ALA A 75 -18.11 -1.29 15.13
N ALA A 76 -18.49 -1.15 13.86
CA ALA A 76 -19.88 -1.16 13.43
C ALA A 76 -20.50 -2.57 13.37
N GLY A 77 -19.72 -3.63 13.66
CA GLY A 77 -20.17 -5.02 13.52
C GLY A 77 -20.38 -5.46 12.07
N LEU A 78 -19.89 -4.67 11.10
CA LEU A 78 -20.01 -4.93 9.66
C LEU A 78 -18.83 -5.74 9.10
N ALA A 79 -17.76 -5.89 9.89
CA ALA A 79 -16.62 -6.73 9.55
C ALA A 79 -16.26 -7.62 10.73
N VAL A 80 -16.12 -8.92 10.49
CA VAL A 80 -15.39 -9.82 11.39
C VAL A 80 -13.97 -9.90 10.85
N PRO A 81 -12.92 -9.57 11.63
CA PRO A 81 -11.56 -9.87 11.23
C PRO A 81 -11.43 -11.39 11.41
N SER A 82 -11.77 -12.14 10.37
CA SER A 82 -11.51 -13.58 10.32
C SER A 82 -10.00 -13.75 10.31
N ARG A 83 -9.43 -14.08 11.47
CA ARG A 83 -7.99 -14.26 11.66
C ARG A 83 -7.57 -15.73 11.49
N ASP A 84 -8.53 -16.66 11.42
CA ASP A 84 -8.32 -18.11 11.41
C ASP A 84 -9.57 -18.81 10.86
N GLU A 85 -9.56 -19.22 9.59
CA GLU A 85 -10.47 -20.29 9.12
C GLU A 85 -9.60 -21.47 8.70
N THR A 86 -9.13 -22.24 9.68
CA THR A 86 -9.02 -23.69 9.49
C THR A 86 -10.43 -24.26 9.61
N PRO A 87 -10.98 -24.95 8.58
CA PRO A 87 -12.30 -25.57 8.68
C PRO A 87 -12.38 -26.43 9.94
N GLN A 88 -13.37 -26.19 10.80
CA GLN A 88 -13.70 -27.13 11.87
C GLN A 88 -13.98 -28.47 11.19
N PRO A 89 -13.33 -29.59 11.59
CA PRO A 89 -13.79 -30.88 11.12
C PRO A 89 -15.26 -30.98 11.54
N GLY A 90 -16.16 -31.07 10.56
CA GLY A 90 -17.57 -31.33 10.80
C GLY A 90 -17.71 -32.59 11.67
N PRO A 91 -18.88 -32.81 12.31
CA PRO A 91 -19.07 -33.97 13.16
C PRO A 91 -18.65 -35.23 12.39
N ALA A 92 -17.79 -36.04 13.00
CA ALA A 92 -17.28 -37.26 12.39
C ALA A 92 -18.49 -38.07 11.89
N LEU A 93 -18.50 -38.34 10.59
CA LEU A 93 -19.49 -39.26 10.02
C LEU A 93 -19.41 -40.56 10.83
N PRO A 94 -20.55 -41.13 11.27
CA PRO A 94 -20.53 -42.40 11.94
C PRO A 94 -19.83 -43.42 11.03
N PRO A 95 -19.03 -44.35 11.60
CA PRO A 95 -18.32 -45.32 10.78
C PRO A 95 -19.32 -46.09 9.91
N PRO A 96 -18.95 -46.47 8.67
CA PRO A 96 -19.82 -47.30 7.87
C PRO A 96 -20.12 -48.57 8.66
N ARG A 97 -21.41 -48.90 8.81
CA ARG A 97 -21.82 -50.18 9.41
C ARG A 97 -21.09 -51.28 8.64
N SER A 98 -20.23 -52.02 9.34
CA SER A 98 -19.52 -53.16 8.77
C SER A 98 -20.51 -54.03 8.00
N ALA A 99 -20.24 -54.24 6.71
CA ALA A 99 -21.00 -55.17 5.90
C ALA A 99 -21.07 -56.51 6.62
N ALA A 100 -22.28 -57.05 6.77
CA ALA A 100 -22.48 -58.39 7.31
C ALA A 100 -21.62 -59.38 6.51
N PRO A 101 -20.87 -60.29 7.16
CA PRO A 101 -20.16 -61.33 6.43
C PRO A 101 -21.18 -62.19 5.69
N LEU A 102 -20.93 -62.42 4.40
CA LEU A 102 -21.61 -63.45 3.62
C LEU A 102 -21.40 -64.78 4.35
N SER A 103 -22.50 -65.35 4.85
CA SER A 103 -22.50 -66.62 5.56
C SER A 103 -21.86 -67.71 4.69
N ALA A 104 -20.66 -68.16 5.06
CA ALA A 104 -20.13 -69.44 4.63
C ALA A 104 -20.72 -70.52 5.53
N GLY A 105 -21.48 -71.44 4.96
CA GLY A 105 -22.05 -72.55 5.70
C GLY A 105 -23.14 -73.29 4.95
N GLU A 106 -22.78 -73.98 3.86
CA GLU A 106 -23.54 -75.15 3.42
C GLU A 106 -22.54 -76.31 3.29
N GLU A 107 -22.48 -77.12 4.34
CA GLU A 107 -21.79 -78.40 4.33
C GLU A 107 -22.62 -79.39 3.50
N LEU A 108 -22.03 -79.92 2.42
CA LEU A 108 -22.57 -81.07 1.70
C LEU A 108 -22.08 -82.36 2.39
N PRO A 109 -22.98 -83.30 2.77
CA PRO A 109 -22.54 -84.56 3.32
C PRO A 109 -21.99 -85.46 2.22
N LEU A 110 -20.87 -86.12 2.52
CA LEU A 110 -20.31 -87.22 1.76
C LEU A 110 -21.12 -88.49 2.04
N PHE A 111 -21.90 -88.96 1.06
CA PHE A 111 -22.25 -90.38 0.85
C PHE A 111 -22.44 -90.64 -0.65
#